data_AF-A0ABD0RR77-F1
#
_entry.id   AF-A0ABD0RR77-F1
#
_cell.length_a   1.000
_cell.length_b   1.000
_cell.length_c   1.000
_cell.angle_alpha   90.00
_cell.angle_beta   90.00
_cell.angle_gamma   90.00
#
_symmetry.space_group_name_H-M   'P 1'
#
loop_
_entity.id
_entity.type
_entity.pdbx_description
1 polymer ?
#
loop_
_entity_poly.entity_id
_entity_poly.type
_entity_poly.pdbx_seq_one_letter_code
_entity_poly.pdbx_strand_id
1 'polypeptide(L)' 'DASGEGIAPLSSSECVTNGDSIILTCNYNGSFSSDSLLWYRQYSSSKPEFLFLVSESNLEQPADPPIPGVSAKINEEKN' A
#
# COMPACT_ATOMS: atom_id res chain seq x y z
N ASP A 1 -10.58 0.10 24.20
CA ASP A 1 -10.42 -1.05 23.30
C ASP A 1 -10.88 -0.65 21.92
N ALA A 2 -9.96 -0.13 21.11
CA ALA A 2 -10.30 0.39 19.79
C ALA A 2 -10.55 -0.78 18.85
N SER A 3 -11.82 -1.00 18.50
CA SER A 3 -12.26 -1.77 17.33
C SER A 3 -11.89 -1.00 16.04
N GLY A 4 -10.60 -0.65 15.88
CA GLY A 4 -10.12 0.18 14.80
C GLY A 4 -9.86 -0.63 13.53
N GLU A 5 -10.22 -0.05 12.39
CA GLU A 5 -9.73 -0.42 11.05
C GLU A 5 -8.27 -0.89 11.11
N GLY A 6 -8.06 -2.20 10.97
CA GLY A 6 -6.73 -2.80 11.03
C GLY A 6 -6.18 -2.94 9.64
N ILE A 7 -5.02 -2.31 9.36
CA ILE A 7 -4.16 -2.67 8.24
C ILE A 7 -2.96 -3.44 8.78
N ALA A 8 -2.72 -4.63 8.25
CA ALA A 8 -1.66 -5.52 8.68
C ALA A 8 -0.94 -6.12 7.47
N PRO A 9 0.41 -6.11 7.44
CA PRO A 9 1.14 -6.74 6.35
C PRO A 9 0.97 -8.28 6.41
N LEU A 10 0.96 -8.95 5.26
CA LEU A 10 1.00 -10.42 5.23
C LEU A 10 2.37 -10.95 5.71
N SER A 11 3.44 -10.24 5.36
CA SER A 11 4.82 -10.51 5.78
C SER A 11 5.43 -9.26 6.40
N SER A 12 6.12 -9.39 7.53
CA SER A 12 6.76 -8.23 8.18
C SER A 12 8.00 -7.70 7.45
N SER A 13 8.64 -8.54 6.62
CA SER A 13 9.82 -8.20 5.83
C SER A 13 9.89 -9.12 4.62
N GLU A 14 10.38 -8.59 3.51
CA GLU A 14 10.60 -9.31 2.26
C GLU A 14 12.05 -9.05 1.80
N CYS A 15 12.73 -10.10 1.34
CA CYS A 15 14.09 -10.01 0.82
C CYS A 15 14.07 -10.19 -0.70
N VAL A 16 14.75 -9.30 -1.43
CA VAL A 16 14.77 -9.30 -2.89
C VAL A 16 16.19 -9.05 -3.40
N THR A 17 16.53 -9.62 -4.56
CA THR A 17 17.80 -9.34 -5.24
C THR A 17 17.73 -7.99 -5.92
N ASN A 18 18.84 -7.25 -5.98
CA ASN A 18 18.88 -6.00 -6.71
C ASN A 18 18.50 -6.20 -8.19
N GLY A 19 17.53 -5.43 -8.67
CA GLY A 19 17.01 -5.53 -10.04
C GLY A 19 15.73 -6.38 -10.16
N ASP A 20 15.42 -7.21 -9.18
CA ASP A 20 14.17 -7.98 -9.15
C ASP A 20 13.01 -7.11 -8.63
N SER A 21 11.79 -7.44 -9.07
CA SER A 21 10.57 -6.82 -8.55
C SER A 21 10.13 -7.47 -7.24
N ILE A 22 9.50 -6.69 -6.38
CA ILE A 22 8.95 -7.14 -5.10
C ILE A 22 7.48 -6.74 -5.01
N ILE A 23 6.67 -7.57 -4.36
CA ILE A 23 5.27 -7.28 -4.06
C ILE A 23 5.12 -7.24 -2.54
N LEU A 24 4.66 -6.10 -2.03
CA LEU A 24 4.26 -5.95 -0.64
C LEU A 24 2.74 -6.11 -0.56
N THR A 25 2.26 -6.93 0.37
CA THR A 25 0.83 -7.19 0.52
C THR A 25 0.39 -6.90 1.94
N CYS A 26 -0.77 -6.28 2.10
CA CYS A 26 -1.42 -6.07 3.38
C CYS A 26 -2.88 -6.51 3.31
N ASN A 27 -3.37 -7.05 4.42
CA ASN A 27 -4.78 -7.20 4.68
C ASN A 27 -5.26 -5.92 5.37
N TYR A 28 -6.42 -5.43 4.99
CA TYR A 28 -7.06 -4.31 5.67
C TYR A 28 -8.53 -4.59 5.85
N ASN A 29 -9.10 -4.11 6.96
CA ASN A 29 -10.53 -4.15 7.19
C ASN A 29 -11.12 -2.80 6.77
N GLY A 30 -11.62 -2.71 5.53
CA GLY A 30 -12.37 -1.55 5.06
C GLY A 30 -13.82 -1.58 5.55
N SER A 31 -14.36 -0.41 5.88
CA SER A 31 -15.75 -0.20 6.30
C SER A 31 -16.62 0.39 5.18
N PHE A 32 -16.03 1.14 4.26
CA PHE A 32 -16.76 1.89 3.22
C PHE A 32 -16.24 1.59 1.82
N SER A 33 -17.12 1.68 0.82
CA SER A 33 -16.76 1.56 -0.61
C SER A 33 -15.91 2.72 -1.13
N SER A 34 -15.62 3.71 -0.28
CA SER A 34 -14.74 4.85 -0.57
C SER A 34 -13.41 4.78 0.16
N ASP A 35 -13.15 3.72 0.92
CA ASP A 35 -11.92 3.60 1.68
C ASP A 35 -10.71 3.59 0.74
N SER A 36 -9.68 4.29 1.18
CA SER A 36 -8.47 4.53 0.39
C SER A 36 -7.25 4.07 1.18
N LEU A 37 -6.38 3.30 0.52
CA LEU A 37 -5.08 2.90 1.03
C LEU A 37 -4.00 3.77 0.40
N LEU A 38 -3.23 4.43 1.26
CA LEU A 38 -2.11 5.26 0.85
C LEU A 38 -0.80 4.54 1.16
N TRP A 39 0.00 4.32 0.14
CA TRP A 39 1.30 3.68 0.23
C TRP A 39 2.40 4.73 0.39
N TYR A 40 3.30 4.47 1.33
CA TYR A 40 4.43 5.35 1.64
C TYR A 40 5.75 4.56 1.70
N ARG A 41 6.86 5.23 1.38
CA ARG A 41 8.23 4.75 1.61
C ARG A 41 8.93 5.63 2.63
N GLN A 42 9.76 5.03 3.48
CA GLN A 42 10.60 5.78 4.40
C GLN A 42 12.01 5.17 4.46
N TYR A 43 13.02 5.93 4.04
CA TYR A 43 14.41 5.59 4.32
C TYR A 43 14.76 5.93 5.77
N SER A 44 15.81 5.29 6.31
CA SER A 44 16.29 5.60 7.67
C SER A 44 16.43 7.11 7.88
N SER A 45 15.83 7.61 8.96
CA SER A 45 15.82 9.04 9.35
C SER A 45 15.17 10.01 8.37
N SER A 46 14.47 9.54 7.34
CA SER A 46 13.69 10.39 6.41
C SER A 46 12.23 10.51 6.84
N LYS A 47 11.51 11.50 6.32
CA LYS A 47 10.05 11.54 6.44
C LYS A 47 9.39 10.52 5.49
N PRO A 48 8.16 10.06 5.76
CA PRO A 48 7.39 9.27 4.80
C PRO A 48 7.21 10.03 3.48
N GLU A 49 7.47 9.33 2.38
CA GLU A 49 7.29 9.79 1.01
C GLU A 49 6.08 9.06 0.42
N PHE A 50 5.11 9.81 -0.07
CA PHE A 50 3.93 9.23 -0.73
C PHE A 50 4.33 8.55 -2.04
N LEU A 51 3.80 7.34 -2.25
CA LEU A 51 4.08 6.54 -3.44
C LEU A 51 2.85 6.43 -4.35
N PHE A 52 1.72 6.02 -3.76
CA PHE A 52 0.53 5.62 -4.51
C PHE A 52 -0.70 5.60 -3.61
N LEU A 53 -1.87 5.92 -4.14
CA LEU A 53 -3.17 5.71 -3.50
C LEU A 53 -4.00 4.77 -4.36
N VAL A 54 -4.63 3.79 -3.70
CA VAL A 54 -5.67 2.93 -4.29
C VAL A 54 -6.91 2.97 -3.42
N SER A 55 -8.10 2.88 -4.01
CA SER A 55 -9.35 2.83 -3.25
C SER A 55 -10.24 1.67 -3.64
N GLU A 56 -11.18 1.33 -2.75
CA GLU A 56 -12.30 0.41 -3.02
C GLU A 56 -13.20 0.86 -4.17
N SER A 57 -13.18 2.15 -4.50
CA SER A 57 -13.89 2.75 -5.64
C SER A 57 -13.10 2.72 -6.95
N ASN A 58 -12.03 1.94 -7.03
CA ASN A 58 -11.12 1.83 -8.17
C ASN A 58 -10.43 3.17 -8.55
N LEU A 59 -10.21 4.04 -7.57
CA LEU A 59 -9.32 5.19 -7.75
C LEU A 59 -7.88 4.71 -7.69
N GLU A 60 -7.08 5.10 -8.68
CA GLU A 60 -5.64 4.93 -8.68
C GLU A 60 -4.97 6.30 -8.86
N GLN A 61 -4.13 6.69 -7.91
CA GLN A 61 -3.42 7.96 -7.95
C GLN A 61 -1.94 7.76 -7.58
N PRO A 62 -1.02 7.82 -8.57
CA PRO A 62 0.41 7.79 -8.29
C PRO A 62 0.86 9.09 -7.61
N ALA A 63 2.07 9.07 -7.04
CA ALA A 63 2.77 10.29 -6.65
C ALA A 63 2.94 11.26 -7.84
N ASP A 64 3.14 12.54 -7.52
CA ASP A 64 3.46 13.59 -8.49
C ASP A 64 4.86 14.15 -8.21
N PRO A 65 5.86 13.91 -9.09
CA PRO A 65 5.78 13.09 -10.30
C PRO A 65 5.69 11.57 -9.99
N PRO A 66 5.20 10.74 -10.94
CA PRO A 66 5.13 9.29 -10.75
C PRO A 66 6.52 8.66 -10.54
N ILE A 67 6.61 7.72 -9.60
CA ILE A 67 7.86 7.01 -9.31
C ILE A 67 7.96 5.80 -10.26
N PRO A 68 9.04 5.69 -11.07
CA PRO A 68 9.22 4.56 -11.98
C PRO A 68 9.21 3.21 -11.25
N GLY A 69 8.47 2.24 -11.80
CA GLY A 69 8.40 0.87 -11.27
C GLY A 69 7.50 0.69 -10.04
N VAL A 70 6.78 1.73 -9.61
CA VAL A 70 5.84 1.65 -8.48
C VAL A 70 4.41 1.60 -8.99
N SER A 71 3.64 0.64 -8.49
CA SER A 71 2.20 0.51 -8.68
C SER A 71 1.57 -0.16 -7.46
N ALA A 72 0.28 0.03 -7.27
CA ALA A 72 -0.50 -0.63 -6.23
C ALA A 72 -1.88 -0.99 -6.79
N LYS A 73 -2.53 -1.98 -6.18
CA LYS A 73 -3.90 -2.39 -6.52
C LYS A 73 -4.59 -2.98 -5.28
N ILE A 74 -5.91 -2.90 -5.25
CA ILE A 74 -6.73 -3.67 -4.31
C ILE A 74 -6.93 -5.07 -4.89
N ASN A 75 -6.82 -6.11 -4.05
CA ASN A 75 -7.18 -7.46 -4.46
C ASN A 75 -8.71 -7.61 -4.39
N GLU A 76 -9.33 -8.04 -5.48
CA GLU A 76 -10.80 -8.23 -5.55
C GLU A 76 -11.29 -9.43 -4.72
N GLU A 77 -10.40 -10.36 -4.37
CA GLU A 77 -10.70 -11.43 -3.41
C GLU A 77 -10.72 -10.87 -1.99
N LYS A 78 -11.93 -10.64 -1.48
CA LYS A 78 -12.16 -10.35 -0.06
C LYS A 78 -11.97 -11.64 0.74
N ASN A 79 -11.06 -11.63 1.71
CA ASN A 79 -10.91 -12.71 2.69
C ASN A 79 -12.18 -12.89 3.53
#